data_AF-A0A3D2VNF2-F1
#
_entry.id   AF-A0A3D2VNF2-F1
#
_cell.length_a   1.000
_cell.length_b   1.000
_cell.length_c   1.000
_cell.angle_alpha   90.00
_cell.angle_beta   90.00
_cell.angle_gamma   90.00
#
_symmetry.space_group_name_H-M   'P 1'
#
loop_
_entity.id
_entity.type
_entity.pdbx_description
1 polymer ?
#
loop_
_entity_poly.entity_id
_entity_poly.type
_entity_poly.pdbx_seq_one_letter_code
_entity_poly.pdbx_strand_id
1 'polypeptide(L)'
;VNWFRKNADGKFIWPGFGENSRVLAWIIARLEGDVDAVETPIGRLPKREDLELAGLDISDEVITELFKVDAASWSAEADLTQEYFAQFGEHTPQELYRQLDGLKARLG
;
A
#
# COMPACT_ATOMS: atom_id res chain seq x y z
N VAL A 1 -3.35 -3.52 -3.53
CA VAL A 1 -4.21 -2.35 -3.84
C VAL A 1 -5.26 -2.19 -2.73
N ASN A 2 -5.60 -0.97 -2.32
CA ASN A 2 -6.65 -0.70 -1.35
C ASN A 2 -7.56 0.42 -1.87
N TRP A 3 -8.71 0.06 -2.45
CA TRP A 3 -9.68 1.00 -3.01
C TRP A 3 -10.57 1.66 -1.95
N PHE A 4 -10.50 1.18 -0.70
CA PHE A 4 -11.48 1.45 0.34
C PHE A 4 -10.92 2.31 1.47
N ARG A 5 -9.74 2.92 1.26
CA ARG A 5 -9.18 3.85 2.24
C ARG A 5 -10.16 4.99 2.47
N LYS A 6 -10.30 5.37 3.74
CA LYS A 6 -11.19 6.44 4.20
C LYS A 6 -10.38 7.52 4.89
N ASN A 7 -10.85 8.76 4.82
CA ASN A 7 -10.33 9.85 5.64
C ASN A 7 -10.90 9.79 7.07
N ALA A 8 -10.50 10.75 7.91
CA ALA A 8 -10.99 10.88 9.29
C ALA A 8 -12.51 11.05 9.39
N ASP A 9 -13.15 11.60 8.36
CA ASP A 9 -14.62 11.76 8.29
C ASP A 9 -15.34 10.48 7.82
N GLY A 10 -14.60 9.39 7.57
CA GLY A 10 -15.15 8.12 7.10
C GLY A 10 -15.54 8.11 5.62
N LYS A 11 -15.19 9.14 4.84
CA LYS A 11 -15.43 9.20 3.41
C LYS A 11 -14.33 8.47 2.64
N PHE A 12 -14.72 7.74 1.60
CA PHE A 12 -13.77 7.14 0.68
C PHE A 12 -12.95 8.21 -0.02
N ILE A 13 -11.63 8.02 -0.05
CA ILE A 13 -10.70 8.99 -0.65
C ILE A 13 -10.24 8.59 -2.05
N TRP A 14 -10.56 7.37 -2.48
CA TRP A 14 -10.42 6.95 -3.88
C TRP A 14 -11.82 6.74 -4.49
N PRO A 15 -12.11 7.29 -5.69
CA PRO A 15 -13.44 7.18 -6.30
C PRO A 15 -13.82 5.75 -6.68
N GLY A 16 -12.85 4.86 -6.94
CA GLY A 16 -13.11 3.46 -7.23
C GLY A 16 -13.73 3.21 -8.61
N PHE A 17 -14.46 2.10 -8.74
CA PHE A 17 -15.15 1.70 -9.98
C PHE A 17 -14.25 1.75 -11.22
N GLY A 18 -14.66 2.46 -12.27
CA GLY A 18 -13.89 2.61 -13.51
C GLY A 18 -12.56 3.32 -13.32
N GLU A 19 -12.43 4.18 -12.30
CA GLU A 19 -11.19 4.92 -12.02
C GLU A 19 -10.07 4.00 -11.55
N ASN A 20 -10.37 2.79 -11.06
CA ASN A 20 -9.38 1.77 -10.74
C ASN A 20 -8.49 1.41 -11.94
N SER A 21 -8.98 1.62 -13.17
CA SER A 21 -8.19 1.45 -14.40
C SER A 21 -6.91 2.28 -14.41
N ARG A 22 -6.87 3.45 -13.75
CA ARG A 22 -5.68 4.31 -13.63
C ARG A 22 -4.57 3.64 -12.84
N VAL A 23 -4.93 2.91 -11.78
CA VAL A 23 -3.97 2.15 -10.97
C VAL A 23 -3.52 0.89 -11.70
N LEU A 24 -4.41 0.26 -12.49
CA LEU A 24 -4.01 -0.84 -13.37
C LEU A 24 -3.03 -0.38 -14.45
N ALA A 25 -3.25 0.80 -15.04
CA ALA A 25 -2.32 1.40 -16.00
C ALA A 25 -0.94 1.64 -15.37
N TRP A 26 -0.87 2.15 -14.14
CA TRP A 26 0.39 2.27 -13.41
C TRP A 26 1.07 0.92 -13.15
N ILE A 27 0.31 -0.12 -12.78
CA ILE A 27 0.85 -1.48 -12.60
C ILE A 27 1.49 -1.99 -13.90
N ILE A 28 0.85 -1.76 -15.05
CA ILE A 28 1.40 -2.16 -16.37
C ILE A 28 2.69 -1.39 -16.64
N ALA A 29 2.69 -0.06 -16.52
CA ALA A 29 3.88 0.76 -16.72
C ALA A 29 5.04 0.35 -15.79
N ARG A 30 4.75 -0.06 -14.55
CA ARG A 30 5.74 -0.61 -13.60
C ARG A 30 6.35 -1.94 -14.05
N LEU A 31 5.58 -2.79 -14.72
CA LEU A 31 6.05 -4.07 -15.26
C LEU A 31 6.89 -3.86 -16.52
N GLU A 32 6.53 -2.87 -17.34
CA GLU A 32 7.23 -2.51 -18.57
C GLU A 32 8.51 -1.70 -18.29
N GLY A 33 8.62 -1.10 -17.11
CA GLY A 33 9.78 -0.32 -16.69
C GLY A 33 9.71 1.16 -17.10
N ASP A 34 8.53 1.63 -17.49
CA ASP A 34 8.30 2.98 -18.01
C ASP A 34 8.22 4.05 -16.92
N VAL A 35 7.82 3.64 -15.70
CA VAL A 35 7.71 4.52 -14.53
C VAL A 35 8.48 3.95 -13.36
N ASP A 36 8.90 4.83 -12.46
CA ASP A 36 9.64 4.47 -11.24
C ASP A 36 8.68 4.25 -10.05
N ALA A 37 9.19 4.19 -8.82
CA ALA A 37 8.38 4.11 -7.61
C ALA A 37 9.06 4.77 -6.41
N VAL A 38 8.26 5.14 -5.41
CA VAL A 38 8.74 5.54 -4.09
C VAL A 38 8.96 4.29 -3.25
N GLU A 39 10.18 4.07 -2.77
CA GLU A 39 10.47 3.00 -1.82
C GLU A 39 9.91 3.35 -0.43
N THR A 40 9.21 2.40 0.16
CA THR A 40 8.59 2.50 1.48
C THR A 40 8.83 1.21 2.27
N PRO A 41 8.61 1.19 3.59
CA PRO A 41 8.73 -0.03 4.38
C PRO A 41 7.84 -1.19 3.90
N ILE A 42 6.74 -0.87 3.21
CA ILE A 42 5.77 -1.85 2.72
C ILE A 42 5.95 -2.19 1.23
N GLY A 43 7.05 -1.73 0.63
CA GLY A 43 7.37 -1.95 -0.77
C GLY A 43 7.35 -0.67 -1.59
N ARG A 44 6.94 -0.77 -2.85
CA ARG A 44 7.03 0.31 -3.84
C ARG A 44 5.67 0.93 -4.08
N LEU A 45 5.56 2.24 -3.83
CA LEU A 45 4.35 3.03 -4.09
C LEU A 45 4.50 3.88 -5.35
N PRO A 46 3.39 4.24 -6.04
CA PRO A 46 3.44 5.19 -7.15
C PRO A 46 3.99 6.53 -6.70
N LYS A 47 4.75 7.20 -7.58
CA LYS A 47 4.90 8.65 -7.49
C LYS A 47 3.59 9.30 -7.92
N ARG A 48 3.31 10.50 -7.43
CA ARG A 48 2.07 11.22 -7.74
C ARG A 48 1.95 11.45 -9.25
N GLU A 49 3.04 11.88 -9.87
CA GLU A 49 3.15 12.21 -11.29
C GLU A 49 3.00 11.00 -12.22
N ASP A 50 3.18 9.78 -11.70
CA ASP A 50 3.05 8.54 -12.47
C ASP A 50 1.58 8.04 -12.53
N LEU A 51 0.66 8.74 -11.87
CA LEU A 51 -0.77 8.44 -11.92
C LEU A 51 -1.50 9.44 -12.81
N GLU A 52 -2.28 8.91 -13.74
CA GLU A 52 -3.20 9.70 -14.56
C GLU A 52 -4.38 10.15 -13.69
N LEU A 53 -4.35 11.38 -13.19
CA LEU A 53 -5.37 11.96 -12.30
C LEU A 53 -6.25 13.02 -12.99
N ALA A 54 -6.04 13.30 -14.28
CA ALA A 54 -6.82 14.29 -14.99
C ALA A 54 -8.31 13.89 -15.01
N GLY A 55 -9.17 14.88 -14.75
CA GLY A 55 -10.61 14.70 -14.64
C GLY A 55 -11.10 14.17 -13.29
N LEU A 56 -10.21 13.86 -12.34
CA LEU A 56 -10.59 13.54 -10.98
C LEU A 56 -10.62 14.80 -10.10
N ASP A 57 -11.69 14.96 -9.32
CA ASP A 57 -11.75 15.95 -8.25
C ASP A 57 -11.06 15.40 -7.00
N ILE A 58 -9.72 15.37 -7.05
CA ILE A 58 -8.87 14.83 -5.99
C ILE A 58 -7.75 15.82 -5.68
N SER A 59 -7.64 16.22 -4.42
CA SER A 59 -6.64 17.20 -3.98
C SER A 59 -5.29 16.55 -3.65
N ASP A 60 -4.26 17.37 -3.52
CA ASP A 60 -2.91 16.92 -3.20
C ASP A 60 -2.80 16.33 -1.80
N GLU A 61 -3.60 16.86 -0.87
CA GLU A 61 -3.74 16.35 0.47
C GLU A 61 -4.37 14.96 0.46
N VAL A 62 -5.36 14.73 -0.40
CA VAL A 62 -6.00 13.41 -0.54
C VAL A 62 -5.03 12.40 -1.14
N ILE A 63 -4.24 12.77 -2.15
CA ILE A 63 -3.20 11.90 -2.70
C ILE A 63 -2.11 11.58 -1.66
N THR A 64 -1.70 12.59 -0.90
CA THR A 64 -0.73 12.42 0.19
C THR A 64 -1.27 11.44 1.23
N GLU A 65 -2.53 11.59 1.63
CA GLU A 65 -3.19 10.67 2.55
C GLU A 65 -3.32 9.27 1.94
N LEU A 66 -3.69 9.13 0.66
CA LEU A 66 -3.80 7.83 -0.02
C LEU A 66 -2.52 7.00 0.07
N PHE A 67 -1.35 7.63 -0.10
CA PHE A 67 -0.05 6.96 -0.08
C PHE A 67 0.69 7.03 1.25
N LYS A 68 0.08 7.65 2.27
CA LYS A 68 0.67 7.70 3.61
C LYS A 68 0.85 6.29 4.18
N VAL A 69 2.08 5.96 4.56
CA VAL A 69 2.45 4.76 5.31
C VAL A 69 2.71 5.15 6.75
N ASP A 70 1.78 4.79 7.64
CA ASP A 70 1.88 5.08 9.07
C ASP A 70 2.65 3.95 9.78
N ALA A 71 3.88 4.24 10.22
CA ALA A 71 4.76 3.22 10.78
C ALA A 71 4.17 2.55 12.04
N ALA A 72 3.52 3.33 12.91
CA ALA A 72 2.91 2.79 14.13
C ALA A 72 1.76 1.81 13.83
N SER A 73 0.88 2.16 12.89
CA SER A 73 -0.21 1.29 12.46
C SER A 73 0.31 0.01 11.79
N TRP A 74 1.37 0.12 10.98
CA TRP A 74 2.00 -1.04 10.34
C TRP A 74 2.77 -1.92 11.32
N SER A 75 3.38 -1.37 12.37
CA SER A 75 4.00 -2.16 13.43
C SER A 75 2.95 -2.95 14.21
N ALA A 76 1.81 -2.33 14.53
CA ALA A 76 0.68 -3.04 15.14
C ALA A 76 0.14 -4.16 14.23
N GLU A 77 -0.01 -3.89 12.93
CA GLU A 77 -0.41 -4.91 11.95
C GLU A 77 0.62 -6.05 11.84
N ALA A 78 1.91 -5.75 11.94
CA ALA A 78 2.96 -6.76 11.92
C ALA A 78 2.90 -7.69 13.14
N ASP A 79 2.53 -7.17 14.31
CA ASP A 79 2.32 -7.99 15.51
C ASP A 79 1.06 -8.88 15.36
N LEU A 80 -0.04 -8.33 14.85
CA LEU A 80 -1.24 -9.12 14.52
C LEU A 80 -0.95 -10.21 13.48
N THR A 81 -0.13 -9.89 12.47
CA THR A 81 0.29 -10.86 11.46
C THR A 81 1.13 -11.98 12.07
N GLN A 82 2.00 -11.66 13.03
CA GLN A 82 2.79 -12.67 13.76
C GLN A 82 1.87 -13.62 14.55
N GLU A 83 0.88 -13.07 15.26
CA GLU A 83 -0.13 -13.84 15.97
C GLU A 83 -0.93 -14.73 15.00
N TYR A 84 -1.32 -14.20 13.85
CA TYR A 84 -2.04 -14.95 12.81
C TYR A 84 -1.20 -16.12 12.28
N PHE A 85 0.07 -15.89 11.92
CA PHE A 85 0.98 -16.94 11.46
C PHE A 85 1.16 -18.05 12.50
N ALA A 86 1.21 -17.71 13.79
CA ALA A 86 1.34 -18.69 14.87
C ALA A 86 0.15 -19.67 14.95
N GLN A 87 -1.05 -19.29 14.47
CA GLN A 87 -2.23 -20.15 14.47
C GLN A 87 -2.05 -21.41 13.59
N PHE A 88 -1.15 -21.37 12.61
CA PHE A 88 -0.88 -22.50 11.71
C PHE A 88 0.32 -23.36 12.15
N GLY A 89 1.00 -22.97 13.24
CA GLY A 89 2.12 -23.71 13.82
C GLY A 89 3.23 -24.01 12.80
N GLU A 90 3.63 -25.29 12.74
CA GLU A 90 4.72 -25.75 11.86
C GLU A 90 4.41 -25.68 10.35
N HIS A 91 3.16 -25.42 9.97
CA HIS A 91 2.76 -25.32 8.57
C HIS A 91 3.02 -23.94 7.96
N THR A 92 3.32 -22.92 8.76
CA THR A 92 3.73 -21.61 8.24
C THR A 92 5.17 -21.69 7.71
N PRO A 93 5.41 -21.43 6.41
CA PRO A 93 6.77 -21.44 5.89
C PRO A 93 7.66 -20.39 6.57
N GLN A 94 8.89 -20.78 6.93
CA GLN A 94 9.88 -19.88 7.55
C GLN A 94 10.15 -18.61 6.71
N GLU A 95 9.99 -18.73 5.40
CA GLU A 95 10.09 -17.61 4.46
C GLU A 95 9.13 -16.46 4.83
N LEU A 96 7.91 -16.77 5.26
CA LEU A 96 6.90 -15.76 5.64
C LEU A 96 7.30 -15.01 6.91
N TYR A 97 7.81 -15.72 7.92
CA TYR A 97 8.34 -15.08 9.14
C TYR A 97 9.51 -14.16 8.80
N ARG A 98 10.42 -14.60 7.93
CA ARG A 98 11.54 -13.75 7.52
C ARG A 98 11.10 -12.52 6.71
N GLN A 99 10.03 -12.61 5.92
CA GLN A 99 9.45 -11.41 5.27
C GLN A 99 8.82 -10.46 6.30
N LEU A 100 8.16 -11.00 7.33
CA LEU A 100 7.60 -10.21 8.44
C LEU A 100 8.68 -9.52 9.27
N ASP A 101 9.77 -10.22 9.60
CA ASP A 101 10.93 -9.64 10.28
C ASP A 101 11.57 -8.53 9.42
N GLY A 102 11.67 -8.75 8.12
CA GLY A 102 12.14 -7.74 7.16
C GLY A 102 11.23 -6.51 7.12
N LEU A 103 9.91 -6.68 7.22
CA LEU A 103 8.97 -5.56 7.34
C LEU A 103 9.21 -4.78 8.64
N LYS A 104 9.28 -5.47 9.78
CA LYS A 104 9.54 -4.85 11.09
C LYS A 104 10.84 -4.04 11.07
N ALA A 105 11.91 -4.59 10.51
CA ALA A 105 13.19 -3.90 10.38
C ALA A 105 13.13 -2.63 9.50
N ARG A 106 12.31 -2.61 8.45
CA ARG A 106 12.14 -1.42 7.60
C ARG A 106 11.26 -0.33 8.24
N LEU A 107 10.40 -0.70 9.19
CA LEU A 107 9.52 0.23 9.90
C LEU A 107 10.24 1.02 11.00
N GLY A 108 11.35 0.49 11.51
CA GLY A 108 12.14 1.08 12.59
C GLY A 108 11.87 0.44 13.95
#